data_AF-A0A3D0VDP2-F1
#
_entry.id   AF-A0A3D0VDP2-F1
#
_cell.length_a   1.000
_cell.length_b   1.000
_cell.length_c   1.000
_cell.angle_alpha   90.00
_cell.angle_beta   90.00
_cell.angle_gamma   90.00
#
_symmetry.space_group_name_H-M   'P 1'
#
loop_
_entity.id
_entity.type
_entity.pdbx_description
1 polymer ?
#
loop_
_entity_poly.entity_id
_entity_poly.type
_entity_poly.pdbx_seq_one_letter_code
_entity_poly.pdbx_strand_id
1 'polypeptide(L)'
;PSGELRIIDHGAGVPARKVLEIFQPFQRLHDRPQATGVGLGLAVADGFVKAMGGTLTALETPGGGLTLVIRLALSTGSPGARHAAGQPRQDAA
;
A
#
# COMPACT_ATOMS: atom_id res chain seq x y z
N PRO A 1 15.61 13.37 1.08
CA PRO A 1 15.93 12.00 0.58
C PRO A 1 14.67 11.12 0.68
N SER A 2 14.52 10.10 -0.18
CA SER A 2 13.37 9.19 -0.18
C SER A 2 13.80 7.74 -0.05
N GLY A 3 13.03 6.94 0.69
CA GLY A 3 13.15 5.49 0.75
C GLY A 3 12.24 4.83 -0.30
N GLU A 4 12.62 3.63 -0.72
CA GLU A 4 11.87 2.82 -1.68
C GLU A 4 11.66 1.40 -1.14
N LEU A 5 10.42 0.91 -1.19
CA LEU A 5 10.06 -0.48 -0.87
C LEU A 5 9.44 -1.12 -2.10
N ARG A 6 9.99 -2.27 -2.51
CA ARG A 6 9.48 -3.09 -3.61
C ARG A 6 8.84 -4.37 -3.10
N ILE A 7 7.62 -4.63 -3.52
CA ILE A 7 6.92 -5.90 -3.30
C ILE A 7 6.83 -6.60 -4.64
N ILE A 8 7.44 -7.78 -4.76
CA ILE A 8 7.56 -8.52 -6.01
C ILE A 8 6.81 -9.84 -5.85
N ASP A 9 5.83 -10.07 -6.72
CA ASP A 9 5.25 -11.40 -6.92
C ASP A 9 5.61 -11.95 -8.31
N HIS A 10 5.37 -13.25 -8.48
CA HIS A 10 5.65 -14.01 -9.71
C HIS A 10 4.36 -14.67 -10.23
N GLY A 11 3.21 -14.01 -10.06
CA GLY A 11 1.92 -14.48 -10.55
C GLY A 11 1.73 -14.30 -12.06
N ALA A 12 0.47 -14.36 -12.52
CA ALA A 12 0.14 -14.19 -13.94
C ALA A 12 0.38 -12.75 -14.46
N GLY A 13 0.64 -11.78 -13.57
CA GLY A 13 0.85 -10.38 -13.90
C GLY A 13 -0.44 -9.60 -14.17
N VAL A 14 -0.26 -8.31 -14.47
CA VAL A 14 -1.34 -7.37 -14.80
C VAL A 14 -1.12 -6.87 -16.23
N PRO A 15 -2.09 -7.02 -17.16
CA PRO A 15 -1.97 -6.41 -18.48
C PRO A 15 -1.80 -4.89 -18.38
N ALA A 16 -0.87 -4.30 -19.14
CA ALA A 16 -0.56 -2.86 -19.08
C ALA A 16 -1.79 -1.94 -19.07
N ARG A 17 -2.80 -2.25 -19.91
CA ARG A 17 -4.06 -1.48 -20.00
C ARG A 17 -4.89 -1.45 -18.69
N LYS A 18 -4.70 -2.44 -17.82
CA LYS A 18 -5.44 -2.60 -16.55
C LYS A 18 -4.66 -2.11 -15.34
N VAL A 19 -3.42 -1.66 -15.50
CA VAL A 19 -2.55 -1.24 -14.38
C VAL A 19 -3.15 -0.08 -13.58
N LEU A 20 -3.89 0.83 -14.21
CA LEU A 20 -4.57 1.89 -13.47
C LEU A 20 -5.84 1.39 -12.77
N GLU A 21 -6.51 0.40 -13.34
CA GLU A 21 -7.75 -0.16 -12.81
C GLU A 21 -7.51 -0.92 -11.50
N ILE A 22 -6.38 -1.61 -11.32
CA ILE A 22 -6.14 -2.39 -10.09
C ILE A 22 -6.11 -1.56 -8.80
N PHE A 23 -5.96 -0.22 -8.92
CA PHE A 23 -6.01 0.71 -7.80
C PHE A 23 -7.42 1.23 -7.51
N GLN A 24 -8.41 0.94 -8.36
CA GLN A 24 -9.80 1.32 -8.11
C GLN A 24 -10.45 0.35 -7.09
N PRO A 25 -11.36 0.84 -6.23
CA PRO A 25 -12.09 -0.02 -5.31
C PRO A 25 -12.88 -1.10 -6.04
N PHE A 26 -12.98 -2.27 -5.40
CA PHE A 26 -13.75 -3.42 -5.86
C PHE A 26 -13.27 -4.06 -7.17
N GLN A 27 -12.07 -3.69 -7.65
CA GLN A 27 -11.52 -4.27 -8.87
C GLN A 27 -10.88 -5.63 -8.59
N ARG A 28 -11.19 -6.58 -9.47
CA ARG A 28 -10.62 -7.94 -9.48
C ARG A 28 -10.13 -8.24 -10.89
N LEU A 29 -8.86 -8.58 -11.03
CA LEU A 29 -8.28 -8.88 -12.33
C LEU A 29 -8.73 -10.24 -12.88
N HIS A 30 -9.15 -11.14 -11.99
CA HIS A 30 -9.62 -12.48 -12.33
C HIS A 30 -10.89 -12.80 -11.55
N ASP A 31 -11.97 -13.15 -12.25
CA ASP A 31 -13.17 -13.77 -11.68
C ASP A 31 -12.92 -15.24 -11.35
N ARG A 32 -11.83 -15.53 -10.64
CA ARG A 32 -11.63 -16.87 -10.07
C ARG A 32 -12.55 -16.98 -8.85
N PRO A 33 -13.42 -18.01 -8.79
CA PRO A 33 -14.35 -18.21 -7.67
C PRO A 33 -13.63 -18.47 -6.32
N GLN A 34 -12.32 -18.71 -6.33
CA GLN A 34 -11.50 -19.00 -5.15
C GLN A 34 -10.66 -17.83 -4.63
N ALA A 35 -10.62 -16.69 -5.33
CA ALA A 35 -9.89 -15.52 -4.83
C ALA A 35 -10.74 -14.83 -3.75
N THR A 36 -10.42 -15.10 -2.49
CA THR A 36 -11.01 -14.45 -1.32
C THR A 36 -10.63 -12.97 -1.29
N GLY A 37 -11.59 -12.09 -1.00
CA GLY A 37 -11.38 -10.65 -0.86
C GLY A 37 -12.20 -9.78 -1.81
N VAL A 38 -12.64 -8.63 -1.30
CA VAL A 38 -13.56 -7.70 -1.97
C VAL A 38 -12.86 -6.73 -2.94
N GLY A 39 -11.55 -6.86 -3.20
CA GLY A 39 -10.82 -5.98 -4.13
C GLY A 39 -10.54 -4.56 -3.60
N LEU A 40 -10.40 -4.39 -2.28
CA LEU A 40 -10.12 -3.09 -1.66
C LEU A 40 -8.64 -2.84 -1.33
N GLY A 41 -7.82 -3.88 -1.23
CA GLY A 41 -6.48 -3.79 -0.65
C GLY A 41 -5.58 -2.73 -1.32
N LEU A 42 -5.52 -2.72 -2.65
CA LEU A 42 -4.67 -1.78 -3.40
C LEU A 42 -5.20 -0.34 -3.37
N ALA A 43 -6.53 -0.15 -3.43
CA ALA A 43 -7.14 1.16 -3.30
C ALA A 43 -6.84 1.79 -1.92
N VAL A 44 -6.93 0.98 -0.86
CA VAL A 44 -6.60 1.40 0.51
C VAL A 44 -5.12 1.73 0.64
N ALA A 45 -4.23 0.87 0.11
CA ALA A 45 -2.79 1.10 0.15
C ALA A 45 -2.39 2.39 -0.60
N ASP A 46 -2.94 2.63 -1.79
CA ASP A 46 -2.72 3.86 -2.55
C ASP A 46 -3.19 5.09 -1.78
N GLY A 47 -4.37 5.01 -1.14
CA GLY A 47 -4.89 6.06 -0.26
C GLY A 47 -3.93 6.41 0.89
N PHE A 48 -3.41 5.40 1.60
CA PHE A 48 -2.44 5.63 2.68
C PHE A 48 -1.11 6.21 2.17
N VAL A 49 -0.58 5.68 1.07
CA VAL A 49 0.69 6.17 0.50
C VAL A 49 0.57 7.63 0.06
N LYS A 50 -0.55 8.01 -0.57
CA LYS A 50 -0.87 9.40 -0.91
C LYS A 50 -1.01 10.28 0.33
N ALA A 51 -1.70 9.80 1.37
CA ALA A 51 -1.85 10.53 2.63
C ALA A 51 -0.49 10.77 3.34
N MET A 52 0.47 9.85 3.17
CA MET A 52 1.85 10.01 3.62
C MET A 52 2.72 10.90 2.70
N GLY A 53 2.14 11.48 1.64
CA GLY A 53 2.86 12.32 0.68
C GLY A 53 3.77 11.55 -0.28
N GLY A 54 3.53 10.26 -0.46
CA GLY A 54 4.33 9.40 -1.33
C GLY A 54 3.60 8.92 -2.58
N THR A 55 4.21 7.94 -3.24
CA THR A 55 3.69 7.33 -4.48
C THR A 55 3.69 5.81 -4.41
N LEU A 56 2.61 5.18 -4.86
CA LEU A 56 2.51 3.75 -5.11
C LEU A 56 2.40 3.53 -6.63
N THR A 57 3.29 2.71 -7.20
CA THR A 57 3.33 2.42 -8.63
C THR A 57 3.43 0.92 -8.88
N ALA A 58 2.94 0.49 -10.05
CA ALA A 58 2.93 -0.89 -10.49
C ALA A 58 3.81 -1.04 -11.74
N LEU A 59 4.74 -1.99 -11.71
CA LEU A 59 5.65 -2.35 -12.79
C LEU A 59 5.51 -3.82 -13.12
N GLU A 60 5.83 -4.20 -14.36
CA GLU A 60 5.97 -5.61 -14.72
C GLU A 60 7.19 -6.24 -14.01
N THR A 61 7.03 -7.47 -13.53
CA THR A 61 8.15 -8.25 -12.99
C THR A 61 8.79 -9.07 -14.11
N PRO A 62 10.13 -9.01 -14.29
CA PRO A 62 10.82 -9.90 -15.22
C PRO A 62 10.53 -11.37 -14.91
N GLY A 63 10.07 -12.14 -15.91
CA GLY A 63 9.64 -13.53 -15.71
C GLY A 63 8.17 -13.71 -15.31
N GLY A 64 7.40 -12.62 -15.19
CA GLY A 64 5.98 -12.63 -14.87
C GLY A 64 5.69 -12.15 -13.45
N GLY A 65 4.45 -11.71 -13.22
CA GLY A 65 3.98 -11.16 -11.95
C GLY A 65 3.91 -9.63 -11.93
N LEU A 66 3.81 -9.07 -10.72
CA LEU A 66 3.70 -7.64 -10.48
C LEU A 66 4.77 -7.17 -9.48
N THR A 67 5.39 -6.02 -9.78
CA THR A 67 6.27 -5.31 -8.86
C THR A 67 5.56 -4.02 -8.42
N LEU A 68 5.16 -3.95 -7.15
CA LEU A 68 4.65 -2.73 -6.53
C LEU A 68 5.79 -1.95 -5.91
N VAL A 69 5.88 -0.65 -6.20
CA VAL A 69 6.93 0.24 -5.69
C VAL A 69 6.29 1.37 -4.89
N ILE A 70 6.62 1.40 -3.60
CA ILE A 70 6.27 2.49 -2.68
C ILE A 70 7.48 3.42 -2.55
N ARG A 71 7.28 4.72 -2.76
CA ARG A 71 8.28 5.76 -2.47
C ARG A 71 7.74 6.72 -1.42
N LEU A 72 8.47 6.89 -0.32
CA LEU A 72 8.16 7.83 0.75
C LEU A 72 9.39 8.71 1.05
N ALA A 73 9.17 9.94 1.51
CA ALA A 73 10.25 10.74 2.09
C ALA A 73 10.81 10.05 3.34
N LEU A 74 12.13 10.02 3.49
CA LEU A 74 12.74 9.55 4.73
C LEU A 74 12.45 10.55 5.84
N SER A 75 11.99 10.05 6.98
CA SER A 75 11.88 10.87 8.18
C SER A 75 13.27 11.40 8.55
N THR A 76 13.39 12.70 8.72
CA THR A 76 14.59 13.36 9.24
C THR A 76 14.62 13.35 10.77
N GLY A 77 13.72 12.61 11.41
CA GLY A 77 13.64 12.51 12.86
C GLY A 77 13.22 13.83 13.51
N SER A 78 12.04 14.35 13.21
CA SER A 78 11.34 15.14 14.24
C SER A 78 10.79 14.13 15.25
N PRO A 79 11.15 14.22 16.54
CA PRO A 79 10.62 13.34 17.60
C PRO A 79 9.17 13.73 17.95
N GLY A 80 8.32 13.94 16.94
CA GLY A 80 6.93 14.32 17.08
C GLY A 80 6.12 13.16 17.63
N ALA A 81 5.88 13.22 18.94
CA ALA A 81 5.12 12.29 19.75
C ALA A 81 5.68 10.85 19.72
N ARG A 82 6.63 10.58 20.62
CA ARG A 82 6.58 9.32 21.37
C ARG A 82 5.10 9.12 21.72
N HIS A 83 4.52 7.99 21.30
CA HIS A 83 3.24 7.52 21.80
C HIS A 83 3.08 8.00 23.24
N ALA A 84 2.09 8.86 23.50
CA ALA A 84 1.75 9.25 24.86
C ALA A 84 1.31 7.95 25.56
N ALA A 85 2.30 7.24 26.09
CA ALA A 85 2.13 6.03 26.86
C ALA A 85 1.40 6.46 28.13
N GLY A 86 0.12 6.10 28.19
CA GLY A 86 -0.69 6.05 29.39
C GLY A 86 -0.74 7.35 30.19
N GLN A 87 -1.70 8.23 29.88
CA GLN A 87 -2.27 9.09 30.91
C GLN A 87 -2.98 8.15 31.91
N PRO A 88 -2.55 8.02 33.18
CA PRO A 88 -3.35 7.29 34.15
C PRO A 88 -4.69 8.01 34.31
N ARG A 89 -5.80 7.27 34.26
CA ARG A 89 -7.11 7.78 34.69
C ARG A 89 -6.95 8.21 36.14
N GLN A 90 -7.08 9.51 36.40
CA GLN A 90 -7.38 9.98 37.74
C GLN A 90 -8.84 9.60 37.99
N ASP A 91 -9.05 8.45 38.60
CA ASP A 91 -10.33 8.14 39.21
C ASP A 91 -10.52 9.11 40.37
N ALA A 92 -11.64 9.83 40.29
CA ALA A 92 -12.07 10.85 41.21
C ALA A 92 -12.29 10.30 42.63
N ALA A 93 -12.17 11.22 43.58
CA ALA A 93 -12.40 11.06 45.02
C ALA A 93 -13.76 10.45 45.37
#